data_AF-A0A953YA84-F1
#
_entry.id   AF-A0A953YA84-F1
#
_cell.length_a   1.000
_cell.length_b   1.000
_cell.length_c   1.000
_cell.angle_alpha   90.00
_cell.angle_beta   90.00
_cell.angle_gamma   90.00
#
_symmetry.space_group_name_H-M   'P 1'
#
loop_
_entity.id
_entity.type
_entity.pdbx_description
1 polymer ?
#
loop_
_entity_poly.entity_id
_entity_poly.type
_entity_poly.pdbx_seq_one_letter_code
_entity_poly.pdbx_strand_id
1 'polypeptide(L)'
;MTKLPGIYTQEYEDRRYVVTKEGLVRGQDVVVDYRASSPLTPAHRILPGTVIVREAGSGRYTDAENARGERNQPASVSSQAPADAAWGGTMVTVSLAEGFGFTIPLAAGVNDNATAIDALNQSPAFATLFLADEDPNGLVRVRTRAAGAQAYLHVRSSLDAAFGAQGIAGHGVDANYRVTDGKAELRDLAGARIHALAPTLMAGHFDERELLRLTPEARVVLARRGSVFRS
;
A
#
# COMPACT_ATOMS: atom_id res chain seq x y z
N MET A 1 13.29 45.70 -4.22
CA MET A 1 12.39 45.24 -5.29
C MET A 1 11.17 44.61 -4.66
N THR A 2 10.03 45.30 -4.74
CA THR A 2 8.75 44.92 -4.15
C THR A 2 8.05 43.92 -5.09
N LYS A 3 7.80 42.68 -4.65
CA LYS A 3 7.07 41.67 -5.45
C LYS A 3 5.58 42.02 -5.47
N LEU A 4 4.98 42.10 -6.66
CA LEU A 4 3.55 42.32 -6.88
C LEU A 4 2.73 41.07 -6.51
N PRO A 5 1.52 41.21 -5.92
CA PRO A 5 0.62 40.09 -5.68
C PRO A 5 0.01 39.60 -7.00
N GLY A 6 -0.04 38.29 -7.22
CA GLY A 6 -0.73 37.68 -8.38
C GLY A 6 0.15 37.27 -9.55
N ILE A 7 1.48 37.48 -9.48
CA ILE A 7 2.42 36.79 -10.36
C ILE A 7 2.72 35.44 -9.71
N TYR A 8 2.10 34.37 -10.21
CA TYR A 8 2.64 33.03 -10.05
C TYR A 8 3.95 33.03 -10.83
N THR A 9 5.05 33.37 -10.15
CA THR A 9 6.35 32.93 -10.62
C THR A 9 6.26 31.41 -10.62
N GLN A 10 6.08 30.85 -11.81
CA GLN A 10 6.62 29.56 -12.21
C GLN A 10 8.16 29.68 -12.13
N GLU A 11 8.67 30.11 -10.96
CA GLU A 11 10.07 30.11 -10.56
C GLU A 11 10.50 28.69 -10.83
N TYR A 12 11.34 28.50 -11.86
CA TYR A 12 11.94 27.25 -12.31
C TYR A 12 12.01 26.24 -11.15
N GLU A 13 10.96 25.45 -10.96
CA GLU A 13 10.98 24.44 -9.92
C GLU A 13 12.06 23.49 -10.38
N ASP A 14 13.11 23.41 -9.59
CA ASP A 14 14.29 22.65 -9.93
C ASP A 14 13.91 21.18 -9.99
N ARG A 15 13.63 20.68 -11.19
CA ARG A 15 13.20 19.30 -11.45
C ARG A 15 14.37 18.37 -11.66
N ARG A 16 15.45 18.55 -10.89
CA ARG A 16 16.61 17.64 -10.88
C ARG A 16 16.22 16.17 -10.68
N TYR A 17 15.14 15.93 -9.94
CA TYR A 17 14.56 14.60 -9.73
C TYR A 17 13.87 13.99 -10.97
N VAL A 18 13.66 14.74 -12.06
CA VAL A 18 13.05 14.24 -13.31
C VAL A 18 14.11 14.21 -14.41
N VAL A 19 14.42 13.02 -14.92
CA VAL A 19 15.40 12.82 -16.01
C VAL A 19 14.85 13.30 -17.35
N THR A 20 13.59 13.01 -17.64
CA THR A 20 12.90 13.42 -18.86
C THR A 20 11.43 13.72 -18.58
N LYS A 21 10.85 14.63 -19.37
CA LYS A 21 9.42 14.95 -19.30
C LYS A 21 8.56 13.89 -20.00
N GLU A 22 9.16 13.02 -20.81
CA GLU A 22 8.48 11.87 -21.41
C GLU A 22 8.12 10.83 -20.34
N GLY A 23 6.90 10.27 -20.40
CA GLY A 23 6.44 9.28 -19.42
C GLY A 23 6.04 9.85 -18.05
N LEU A 24 6.07 11.17 -17.88
CA LEU A 24 5.62 11.82 -16.64
C LEU A 24 4.09 11.83 -16.54
N VAL A 25 3.56 11.23 -15.48
CA VAL A 25 2.13 11.16 -15.20
C VAL A 25 1.80 12.07 -14.01
N ARG A 26 1.08 13.15 -14.29
CA ARG A 26 0.60 14.09 -13.27
C ARG A 26 -0.47 13.43 -12.40
N GLY A 27 -0.35 13.61 -11.10
CA GLY A 27 -1.41 13.32 -10.13
C GLY A 27 -2.25 14.57 -9.84
N GLN A 28 -3.31 14.37 -9.06
CA GLN A 28 -4.05 15.48 -8.46
C GLN A 28 -3.20 16.16 -7.37
N ASP A 29 -3.49 17.43 -7.11
CA ASP A 29 -2.97 18.12 -5.93
C ASP A 29 -3.48 17.42 -4.66
N VAL A 30 -2.61 17.27 -3.67
CA VAL A 30 -2.94 16.59 -2.41
C VAL A 30 -2.66 17.47 -1.22
N VAL A 31 -3.44 17.27 -0.16
CA VAL A 31 -3.21 17.92 1.12
C VAL A 31 -2.14 17.16 1.90
N VAL A 32 -1.00 17.79 2.13
CA VAL A 32 0.06 17.30 3.00
C VAL A 32 -0.25 17.67 4.44
N ASP A 33 -0.12 16.70 5.35
CA ASP A 33 -0.34 16.86 6.77
C ASP A 33 0.68 17.82 7.39
N TYR A 34 0.24 18.66 8.33
CA TYR A 34 1.11 19.66 8.96
C TYR A 34 2.26 19.02 9.76
N ARG A 35 2.10 17.75 10.13
CA ARG A 35 3.09 16.93 10.86
C ARG A 35 4.16 16.33 9.95
N ALA A 36 3.96 16.34 8.63
CA ALA A 36 4.97 15.90 7.69
C ALA A 36 6.25 16.74 7.82
N SER A 37 7.39 16.15 7.46
CA SER A 37 8.67 16.84 7.53
C SER A 37 9.59 16.51 6.37
N SER A 38 10.24 17.55 5.86
CA SER A 38 11.32 17.40 4.88
C SER A 38 12.60 16.94 5.57
N PRO A 39 13.39 16.06 4.93
CA PRO A 39 14.73 15.74 5.41
C PRO A 39 15.72 16.90 5.23
N LEU A 40 15.34 17.94 4.48
CA LEU A 40 16.16 19.13 4.22
C LEU A 40 15.67 20.33 5.05
N THR A 41 16.61 21.23 5.37
CA THR A 41 16.31 22.46 6.10
C THR A 41 15.71 23.52 5.16
N PRO A 42 14.60 24.19 5.52
CA PRO A 42 13.85 24.01 6.76
C PRO A 42 12.87 22.82 6.70
N ALA A 43 12.79 22.04 7.79
CA ALA A 43 12.01 20.80 7.83
C ALA A 43 10.48 20.97 7.63
N HIS A 44 9.95 22.19 7.78
CA HIS A 44 8.54 22.49 7.52
C HIS A 44 8.22 22.74 6.04
N ARG A 45 9.23 22.67 5.16
CA ARG A 45 9.08 22.89 3.73
C ARG A 45 9.27 21.58 2.97
N ILE A 46 8.18 21.04 2.43
CA ILE A 46 8.24 19.92 1.50
C ILE A 46 8.67 20.44 0.14
N LEU A 47 9.71 19.85 -0.41
CA LEU A 47 10.31 20.25 -1.68
C LEU A 47 9.82 19.35 -2.82
N PRO A 48 9.86 19.82 -4.08
CA PRO A 48 9.70 18.94 -5.23
C PRO A 48 10.66 17.74 -5.16
N GLY A 49 10.24 16.57 -5.66
CA GLY A 49 10.98 15.33 -5.56
C GLY A 49 10.84 14.60 -4.22
N THR A 50 10.01 15.09 -3.30
CA THR A 50 9.73 14.39 -2.03
C THR A 50 8.69 13.29 -2.25
N VAL A 51 9.02 12.07 -1.84
CA VAL A 51 8.09 10.96 -1.84
C VAL A 51 7.19 11.03 -0.61
N ILE A 52 5.89 11.07 -0.87
CA ILE A 52 4.84 11.16 0.14
C ILE A 52 3.88 9.98 -0.01
N VAL A 53 3.17 9.66 1.05
CA VAL A 53 2.17 8.58 1.07
C VAL A 53 0.91 9.06 1.74
N ARG A 54 -0.25 8.59 1.27
CA ARG A 54 -1.51 8.87 1.93
C ARG A 54 -1.52 8.29 3.34
N GLU A 55 -2.06 8.99 4.31
CA GLU A 55 -2.28 8.52 5.67
C GLU A 55 -3.55 7.69 5.77
N ALA A 56 -3.48 6.58 6.53
CA ALA A 56 -4.63 5.71 6.74
C ALA A 56 -5.76 6.48 7.45
N GLY A 57 -6.94 6.51 6.85
CA GLY A 57 -8.16 7.09 7.42
C GLY A 57 -8.27 8.62 7.42
N SER A 58 -7.22 9.38 7.09
CA SER A 58 -7.27 10.86 7.13
C SER A 58 -7.38 11.54 5.75
N GLY A 59 -7.16 10.79 4.66
CA GLY A 59 -7.20 11.31 3.29
C GLY A 59 -6.06 12.27 2.92
N ARG A 60 -5.22 12.63 3.90
CA ARG A 60 -4.06 13.51 3.76
C ARG A 60 -2.82 12.70 3.42
N TYR A 61 -1.74 13.40 3.09
CA TYR A 61 -0.46 12.80 2.75
C TYR A 61 0.60 13.17 3.78
N THR A 62 1.50 12.25 4.06
CA THR A 62 2.62 12.42 4.98
C THR A 62 3.91 11.95 4.31
N ASP A 63 5.05 12.11 4.98
CA ASP A 63 6.32 11.58 4.50
C ASP A 63 6.25 10.05 4.32
N ALA A 64 6.86 9.52 3.26
CA ALA A 64 6.74 8.09 2.90
C ALA A 64 7.25 7.12 3.98
N GLU A 65 8.14 7.58 4.85
CA GLU A 65 8.69 6.81 5.98
C GLU A 65 7.78 6.84 7.22
N ASN A 66 6.79 7.73 7.27
CA ASN A 66 5.94 7.93 8.44
C ASN A 66 5.12 6.68 8.75
N ALA A 67 5.10 6.27 10.03
CA ALA A 67 4.34 5.11 10.49
C ALA A 67 2.81 5.24 10.30
N ARG A 68 2.28 6.46 10.14
CA ARG A 68 0.85 6.69 9.84
C ARG A 68 0.51 6.59 8.36
N GLY A 69 1.52 6.59 7.51
CA GLY A 69 1.33 6.38 6.08
C GLY A 69 0.70 5.01 5.82
N GLU A 70 -0.19 4.93 4.84
CA GLU A 70 -0.65 3.68 4.28
C GLU A 70 0.56 2.83 3.84
N ARG A 71 0.36 1.52 3.87
CA ARG A 71 1.32 0.52 3.41
C ARG A 71 0.64 -0.40 2.42
N ASN A 72 1.43 -1.04 1.58
CA ASN A 72 0.97 -2.09 0.70
C ASN A 72 0.24 -3.13 1.52
N GLN A 73 -0.95 -3.50 1.08
CA GLN A 73 -1.78 -4.50 1.73
C GLN A 73 -1.62 -5.85 1.02
N PRO A 74 -1.62 -6.96 1.76
CA PRO A 74 -1.64 -8.29 1.17
C PRO A 74 -2.96 -8.55 0.46
N ALA A 75 -2.96 -9.53 -0.45
CA ALA A 75 -4.21 -10.11 -0.90
C ALA A 75 -4.82 -10.88 0.28
N SER A 76 -6.12 -10.69 0.53
CA SER A 76 -6.81 -11.36 1.63
C SER A 76 -8.22 -11.77 1.24
N VAL A 77 -8.66 -12.88 1.80
CA VAL A 77 -10.00 -13.45 1.64
C VAL A 77 -10.45 -13.93 3.01
N SER A 78 -11.60 -13.43 3.46
CA SER A 78 -12.30 -13.97 4.63
C SER A 78 -13.29 -15.05 4.21
N SER A 79 -13.48 -16.02 5.07
CA SER A 79 -14.57 -16.99 4.98
C SER A 79 -15.94 -16.31 5.05
N GLN A 80 -16.98 -17.00 4.59
CA GLN A 80 -18.36 -16.49 4.60
C GLN A 80 -19.06 -16.69 5.95
N ALA A 81 -18.55 -17.60 6.77
CA ALA A 81 -19.03 -17.90 8.11
C ALA A 81 -17.84 -18.30 9.00
N PRO A 82 -17.95 -18.12 10.33
CA PRO A 82 -16.96 -18.65 11.27
C PRO A 82 -16.79 -20.16 11.06
N ALA A 83 -15.58 -20.65 11.35
CA ALA A 83 -15.34 -22.08 11.37
C ALA A 83 -16.13 -22.75 12.50
N ASP A 84 -16.69 -23.91 12.18
CA ASP A 84 -17.50 -24.72 13.07
C ASP A 84 -17.16 -26.20 12.86
N ALA A 85 -17.92 -27.11 13.49
CA ALA A 85 -17.72 -28.54 13.37
C ALA A 85 -17.82 -29.09 11.93
N ALA A 86 -18.47 -28.38 11.00
CA ALA A 86 -18.57 -28.81 9.61
C ALA A 86 -17.26 -28.61 8.83
N TRP A 87 -16.32 -27.82 9.35
CA TRP A 87 -14.99 -27.66 8.75
C TRP A 87 -14.09 -28.87 8.95
N GLY A 88 -14.34 -29.67 9.99
CA GLY A 88 -13.58 -30.88 10.27
C GLY A 88 -13.68 -31.91 9.15
N GLY A 89 -12.54 -32.42 8.67
CA GLY A 89 -12.49 -33.39 7.57
C GLY A 89 -12.63 -32.79 6.16
N THR A 90 -12.73 -31.46 6.05
CA THR A 90 -12.80 -30.75 4.76
C THR A 90 -11.41 -30.45 4.19
N MET A 91 -11.37 -29.98 2.95
CA MET A 91 -10.16 -29.59 2.25
C MET A 91 -10.22 -28.10 1.92
N VAL A 92 -9.17 -27.35 2.28
CA VAL A 92 -9.00 -25.96 1.86
C VAL A 92 -7.87 -25.88 0.84
N THR A 93 -8.18 -25.42 -0.37
CA THR A 93 -7.22 -25.20 -1.44
C THR A 93 -6.93 -23.72 -1.59
N VAL A 94 -5.66 -23.33 -1.48
CA VAL A 94 -5.20 -21.94 -1.61
C VAL A 94 -4.23 -21.82 -2.76
N SER A 95 -4.38 -20.82 -3.62
CA SER A 95 -3.54 -20.63 -4.81
C SER A 95 -3.10 -19.17 -4.98
N LEU A 96 -1.88 -19.00 -5.47
CA LEU A 96 -1.43 -17.75 -6.12
C LEU A 96 -1.93 -17.78 -7.58
N ALA A 97 -2.11 -16.62 -8.21
CA ALA A 97 -2.79 -16.48 -9.51
C ALA A 97 -2.39 -17.52 -10.55
N GLU A 98 -3.37 -18.08 -11.27
CA GLU A 98 -3.23 -19.06 -12.37
C GLU A 98 -2.31 -20.28 -12.07
N GLY A 99 -1.92 -20.49 -10.82
CA GLY A 99 -0.96 -21.52 -10.41
C GLY A 99 -1.60 -22.74 -9.74
N PHE A 100 -0.77 -23.76 -9.49
CA PHE A 100 -1.14 -24.94 -8.72
C PHE A 100 -1.54 -24.54 -7.29
N GLY A 101 -2.75 -24.94 -6.86
CA GLY A 101 -3.23 -24.72 -5.50
C GLY A 101 -2.64 -25.72 -4.50
N PHE A 102 -2.43 -25.24 -3.27
CA PHE A 102 -2.05 -26.06 -2.12
C PHE A 102 -3.31 -26.54 -1.43
N THR A 103 -3.59 -27.84 -1.49
CA THR A 103 -4.72 -28.44 -0.78
C THR A 103 -4.29 -28.86 0.61
N ILE A 104 -5.01 -28.36 1.61
CA ILE A 104 -4.74 -28.56 3.03
C ILE A 104 -5.93 -29.34 3.62
N PRO A 105 -5.72 -30.61 4.01
CA PRO A 105 -6.73 -31.36 4.74
C PRO A 105 -6.89 -30.79 6.15
N LEU A 106 -8.11 -30.44 6.52
CA LEU A 106 -8.46 -30.12 7.89
C LEU A 106 -8.79 -31.42 8.63
N ALA A 107 -8.13 -31.66 9.75
CA ALA A 107 -8.39 -32.83 10.57
C ALA A 107 -9.84 -32.82 11.10
N ALA A 108 -10.40 -34.00 11.41
CA ALA A 108 -11.78 -34.10 11.91
C ALA A 108 -12.03 -33.33 13.21
N GLY A 109 -10.98 -33.01 13.98
CA GLY A 109 -11.07 -32.22 15.21
C GLY A 109 -11.10 -30.71 15.01
N VAL A 110 -11.04 -30.20 13.78
CA VAL A 110 -11.20 -28.77 13.49
C VAL A 110 -12.67 -28.40 13.61
N ASN A 111 -13.00 -27.55 14.58
CA ASN A 111 -14.39 -27.26 14.94
C ASN A 111 -14.65 -25.80 15.35
N ASP A 112 -13.65 -24.93 15.27
CA ASP A 112 -13.74 -23.51 15.54
C ASP A 112 -12.67 -22.71 14.76
N ASN A 113 -12.72 -21.37 14.83
CA ASN A 113 -11.75 -20.49 14.16
C ASN A 113 -10.32 -20.80 14.57
N ALA A 114 -10.07 -21.01 15.86
CA ALA A 114 -8.71 -21.20 16.40
C ALA A 114 -8.07 -22.47 15.84
N THR A 115 -8.78 -23.60 15.92
CA THR A 115 -8.32 -24.89 15.39
C THR A 115 -8.18 -24.87 13.87
N ALA A 116 -9.04 -24.14 13.15
CA ALA A 116 -8.92 -23.98 11.70
C ALA A 116 -7.70 -23.15 11.31
N ILE A 117 -7.47 -22.02 11.97
CA ILE A 117 -6.31 -21.14 11.76
C ILE A 117 -5.01 -21.90 12.06
N ASP A 118 -4.96 -22.62 13.18
CA ASP A 118 -3.81 -23.43 13.56
C ASP A 118 -3.53 -24.53 12.53
N ALA A 119 -4.56 -25.26 12.10
CA ALA A 119 -4.40 -26.31 11.09
C ALA A 119 -3.87 -25.78 9.75
N LEU A 120 -4.36 -24.64 9.28
CA LEU A 120 -3.86 -23.98 8.06
C LEU A 120 -2.39 -23.58 8.23
N ASN A 121 -2.05 -22.90 9.33
CA ASN A 121 -0.71 -22.40 9.60
C ASN A 121 0.31 -23.49 9.92
N GLN A 122 -0.12 -24.68 10.35
CA GLN A 122 0.76 -25.84 10.56
C GLN A 122 1.19 -26.50 9.24
N SER A 123 0.45 -26.30 8.14
CA SER A 123 0.84 -26.81 6.83
C SER A 123 2.05 -26.04 6.28
N PRO A 124 3.24 -26.66 6.10
CA PRO A 124 4.44 -25.93 5.69
C PRO A 124 4.31 -25.28 4.31
N ALA A 125 3.60 -25.95 3.39
CA ALA A 125 3.35 -25.44 2.04
C ALA A 125 2.49 -24.17 2.06
N PHE A 126 1.50 -24.10 2.95
CA PHE A 126 0.68 -22.91 3.17
C PHE A 126 1.47 -21.81 3.88
N ALA A 127 2.09 -22.13 5.01
CA ALA A 127 2.73 -21.17 5.90
C ALA A 127 3.90 -20.41 5.26
N THR A 128 4.49 -20.95 4.19
CA THR A 128 5.57 -20.30 3.43
C THR A 128 5.08 -19.07 2.66
N LEU A 129 3.87 -19.12 2.10
CA LEU A 129 3.35 -18.10 1.18
C LEU A 129 2.15 -17.34 1.75
N PHE A 130 1.45 -17.95 2.69
CA PHE A 130 0.22 -17.46 3.26
C PHE A 130 0.29 -17.43 4.78
N LEU A 131 -0.70 -16.76 5.36
CA LEU A 131 -0.96 -16.71 6.78
C LEU A 131 -2.48 -16.76 6.96
N ALA A 132 -2.95 -17.63 7.84
CA ALA A 132 -4.32 -17.62 8.34
C ALA A 132 -4.37 -16.82 9.65
N ASP A 133 -5.35 -15.94 9.78
CA ASP A 133 -5.68 -15.24 11.02
C ASP A 133 -7.18 -14.96 11.09
N GLU A 134 -7.63 -14.28 12.14
CA GLU A 134 -9.01 -13.84 12.28
C GLU A 134 -9.17 -12.40 11.79
N ASP A 135 -10.22 -12.13 11.02
CA ASP A 135 -10.55 -10.77 10.61
C ASP A 135 -11.33 -10.01 11.70
N PRO A 136 -11.54 -8.69 11.55
CA PRO A 136 -12.27 -7.90 12.55
C PRO A 136 -13.73 -8.32 12.78
N ASN A 137 -14.31 -9.17 11.94
CA ASN A 137 -15.67 -9.67 12.05
C ASN A 137 -15.76 -11.07 12.67
N GLY A 138 -14.62 -11.65 13.09
CA GLY A 138 -14.59 -12.99 13.68
C GLY A 138 -14.62 -14.12 12.65
N LEU A 139 -14.10 -13.87 11.44
CA LEU A 139 -14.05 -14.85 10.37
C LEU A 139 -12.61 -15.32 10.14
N VAL A 140 -12.44 -16.59 9.77
CA VAL A 140 -11.13 -17.09 9.33
C VAL A 140 -10.76 -16.37 8.04
N ARG A 141 -9.60 -15.70 8.06
CA ARG A 141 -9.04 -14.96 6.93
C ARG A 141 -7.73 -15.58 6.50
N VAL A 142 -7.60 -15.80 5.21
CA VAL A 142 -6.35 -16.18 4.55
C VAL A 142 -5.77 -14.95 3.88
N ARG A 143 -4.48 -14.70 4.06
CA ARG A 143 -3.77 -13.62 3.39
C ARG A 143 -2.41 -14.05 2.85
N THR A 144 -1.97 -13.42 1.77
CA THR A 144 -0.60 -13.57 1.26
C THR A 144 0.39 -12.95 2.24
N ARG A 145 1.59 -13.52 2.33
CA ARG A 145 2.71 -12.86 3.03
C ARG A 145 3.29 -11.70 2.23
N ALA A 146 3.24 -11.79 0.91
CA ALA A 146 3.56 -10.68 0.02
C ALA A 146 2.46 -9.62 0.04
N ALA A 147 2.83 -8.36 -0.19
CA ALA A 147 1.92 -7.22 -0.21
C ALA A 147 2.01 -6.41 -1.51
N GLY A 148 0.95 -5.67 -1.83
CA GLY A 148 0.84 -4.79 -2.99
C GLY A 148 -0.06 -5.34 -4.08
N ALA A 149 -0.36 -4.51 -5.08
CA ALA A 149 -1.36 -4.75 -6.13
C ALA A 149 -1.10 -5.99 -7.00
N GLN A 150 0.13 -6.48 -7.05
CA GLN A 150 0.51 -7.70 -7.76
C GLN A 150 0.20 -8.99 -6.97
N ALA A 151 -0.06 -8.87 -5.67
CA ALA A 151 -0.41 -10.03 -4.85
C ALA A 151 -1.82 -10.49 -5.19
N TYR A 152 -1.96 -11.79 -5.41
CA TYR A 152 -3.24 -12.44 -5.70
C TYR A 152 -3.40 -13.68 -4.84
N LEU A 153 -4.64 -13.98 -4.52
CA LEU A 153 -5.07 -15.08 -3.69
C LEU A 153 -6.37 -15.63 -4.25
N HIS A 154 -6.47 -16.94 -4.37
CA HIS A 154 -7.75 -17.62 -4.55
C HIS A 154 -7.88 -18.77 -3.56
N VAL A 155 -8.96 -18.75 -2.77
CA VAL A 155 -9.26 -19.74 -1.74
C VAL A 155 -10.52 -20.49 -2.13
N ARG A 156 -10.43 -21.82 -2.15
CA ARG A 156 -11.56 -22.71 -2.33
C ARG A 156 -11.61 -23.70 -1.18
N SER A 157 -12.80 -24.11 -0.77
CA SER A 157 -12.97 -25.21 0.16
C SER A 157 -13.86 -26.28 -0.47
N SER A 158 -13.72 -27.54 -0.02
CA SER A 158 -14.71 -28.58 -0.28
C SER A 158 -16.01 -28.36 0.51
N LEU A 159 -16.02 -27.41 1.45
CA LEU A 159 -17.20 -26.89 2.13
C LEU A 159 -17.60 -25.55 1.50
N ASP A 160 -18.62 -25.58 0.64
CA ASP A 160 -19.09 -24.40 -0.09
C ASP A 160 -19.53 -23.27 0.86
N ALA A 161 -20.03 -23.59 2.06
CA ALA A 161 -20.41 -22.59 3.05
C ALA A 161 -19.23 -21.78 3.62
N ALA A 162 -17.99 -22.25 3.47
CA ALA A 162 -16.81 -21.55 3.97
C ALA A 162 -16.31 -20.48 2.99
N PHE A 163 -16.16 -20.81 1.70
CA PHE A 163 -15.56 -19.93 0.70
C PHE A 163 -16.32 -19.92 -0.64
N GLY A 164 -17.58 -20.36 -0.67
CA GLY A 164 -18.37 -20.52 -1.88
C GLY A 164 -17.93 -21.71 -2.74
N ALA A 165 -18.85 -22.20 -3.59
CA ALA A 165 -18.62 -23.36 -4.45
C ALA A 165 -17.46 -23.18 -5.45
N GLN A 166 -17.25 -21.95 -5.91
CA GLN A 166 -16.19 -21.60 -6.85
C GLN A 166 -14.93 -21.09 -6.15
N GLY A 167 -14.97 -20.87 -4.83
CA GLY A 167 -13.95 -20.13 -4.11
C GLY A 167 -14.16 -18.61 -4.17
N ILE A 168 -13.29 -17.89 -3.47
CA ILE A 168 -13.24 -16.42 -3.43
C ILE A 168 -11.82 -15.98 -3.79
N ALA A 169 -11.74 -14.96 -4.63
CA ALA A 169 -10.49 -14.30 -5.00
C ALA A 169 -10.27 -13.03 -4.18
N GLY A 170 -9.01 -12.76 -3.88
CA GLY A 170 -8.56 -11.54 -3.20
C GLY A 170 -7.35 -10.95 -3.92
N HIS A 171 -7.26 -9.62 -3.88
CA HIS A 171 -6.16 -8.86 -4.47
C HIS A 171 -5.50 -8.00 -3.41
N GLY A 172 -4.17 -7.91 -3.46
CA GLY A 172 -3.44 -6.93 -2.66
C GLY A 172 -3.68 -5.52 -3.18
N VAL A 173 -3.28 -4.53 -2.38
CA VAL A 173 -3.48 -3.12 -2.70
C VAL A 173 -2.19 -2.37 -2.51
N ASP A 174 -1.84 -1.52 -3.46
CA ASP A 174 -0.70 -0.61 -3.31
C ASP A 174 -1.08 0.59 -2.45
N ALA A 175 -0.19 0.96 -1.52
CA ALA A 175 -0.30 2.24 -0.85
C ALA A 175 -0.23 3.39 -1.86
N ASN A 176 -0.89 4.50 -1.55
CA ASN A 176 -0.94 5.66 -2.44
C ASN A 176 0.31 6.53 -2.27
N TYR A 177 1.46 6.02 -2.72
CA TYR A 177 2.71 6.80 -2.83
C TYR A 177 2.67 7.78 -3.99
N ARG A 178 3.25 8.97 -3.83
CA ARG A 178 3.38 9.98 -4.88
C ARG A 178 4.70 10.73 -4.72
N VAL A 179 5.16 11.37 -5.80
CA VAL A 179 6.28 12.32 -5.75
C VAL A 179 5.71 13.73 -5.81
N THR A 180 6.14 14.64 -4.94
CA THR A 180 5.74 16.05 -5.04
C THR A 180 6.36 16.68 -6.29
N ASP A 181 5.54 17.35 -7.09
CA ASP A 181 6.00 18.09 -8.26
C ASP A 181 6.32 19.56 -7.95
N GLY A 182 5.88 20.03 -6.78
CA GLY A 182 5.96 21.42 -6.36
C GLY A 182 6.14 21.56 -4.84
N LYS A 183 6.46 22.78 -4.41
CA LYS A 183 6.73 23.09 -3.01
C LYS A 183 5.44 23.15 -2.17
N ALA A 184 5.49 22.62 -0.95
CA ALA A 184 4.47 22.83 0.08
C ALA A 184 5.06 23.42 1.37
N GLU A 185 4.49 24.52 1.85
CA GLU A 185 4.92 25.25 3.05
C GLU A 185 3.97 24.90 4.22
N LEU A 186 4.45 24.11 5.18
CA LEU A 186 3.65 23.60 6.31
C LEU A 186 3.61 24.58 7.50
N ARG A 187 3.97 25.85 7.26
CA ARG A 187 3.85 26.94 8.22
C ARG A 187 3.18 28.14 7.56
N ASP A 188 2.32 28.79 8.31
CA ASP A 188 1.80 30.10 7.92
C ASP A 188 2.83 31.21 8.18
N LEU A 189 2.46 32.46 7.83
CA LEU A 189 3.32 33.63 8.03
C LEU A 189 3.58 33.97 9.51
N ALA A 190 2.73 33.46 10.42
CA ALA A 190 2.90 33.60 11.87
C ALA A 190 3.75 32.46 12.46
N GLY A 191 4.16 31.47 11.65
CA GLY A 191 4.95 30.32 12.04
C GLY A 191 4.14 29.14 12.61
N ALA A 192 2.81 29.22 12.62
CA ALA A 192 1.95 28.13 13.05
C ALA A 192 1.90 27.02 12.00
N ARG A 193 1.80 25.77 12.44
CA ARG A 193 1.78 24.59 11.56
C ARG A 193 0.42 24.50 10.85
N ILE A 194 0.45 24.36 9.53
CA ILE A 194 -0.75 24.23 8.70
C ILE A 194 -0.61 23.07 7.72
N HIS A 195 -1.74 22.54 7.29
CA HIS A 195 -1.80 21.66 6.11
C HIS A 195 -1.52 22.48 4.85
N ALA A 196 -0.92 21.87 3.85
CA ALA A 196 -0.61 22.54 2.60
C ALA A 196 -0.96 21.67 1.39
N LEU A 197 -1.39 22.30 0.30
CA LEU A 197 -1.56 21.62 -0.97
C LEU A 197 -0.20 21.47 -1.66
N ALA A 198 0.06 20.29 -2.22
CA ALA A 198 1.22 20.02 -3.06
C ALA A 198 0.77 19.37 -4.38
N PRO A 199 1.21 19.87 -5.54
CA PRO A 199 1.04 19.14 -6.79
C PRO A 199 1.89 17.88 -6.77
N THR A 200 1.43 16.83 -7.46
CA THR A 200 2.08 15.52 -7.39
C THR A 200 2.24 14.85 -8.76
N LEU A 201 3.14 13.87 -8.81
CA LEU A 201 3.34 12.92 -9.88
C LEU A 201 2.97 11.52 -9.39
N MET A 202 2.25 10.78 -10.24
CA MET A 202 1.93 9.36 -10.03
C MET A 202 2.98 8.43 -10.62
N ALA A 203 3.64 8.85 -11.70
CA ALA A 203 4.74 8.14 -12.33
C ALA A 203 5.66 9.10 -13.10
N GLY A 204 6.88 8.66 -13.39
CA GLY A 204 7.83 9.42 -14.19
C GLY A 204 9.19 8.74 -14.29
N HIS A 205 10.10 9.35 -15.06
CA HIS A 205 11.50 8.93 -15.12
C HIS A 205 12.29 9.76 -14.12
N PHE A 206 12.64 9.15 -12.99
CA PHE A 206 13.24 9.83 -11.86
C PHE A 206 14.75 9.58 -11.76
N ASP A 207 15.46 10.63 -11.35
CA ASP A 207 16.81 10.48 -10.79
C ASP A 207 16.66 10.07 -9.33
N GLU A 208 17.02 8.82 -9.02
CA GLU A 208 16.85 8.23 -7.70
C GLU A 208 17.66 8.97 -6.63
N ARG A 209 18.79 9.58 -6.99
CA ARG A 209 19.66 10.30 -6.04
C ARG A 209 19.07 11.64 -5.60
N GLU A 210 18.19 12.21 -6.41
CA GLU A 210 17.55 13.50 -6.17
C GLU A 210 16.17 13.35 -5.50
N LEU A 211 15.65 12.12 -5.38
CA LEU A 211 14.41 11.85 -4.67
C LEU A 211 14.61 11.88 -3.15
N LEU A 212 13.73 12.60 -2.45
CA LEU A 212 13.74 12.68 -0.99
C LEU A 212 12.75 11.68 -0.40
N ARG A 213 13.13 11.00 0.69
CA ARG A 213 12.28 10.01 1.40
C ARG A 213 11.83 8.82 0.54
N LEU A 214 12.57 8.48 -0.52
CA LEU A 214 12.26 7.28 -1.30
C LEU A 214 12.53 6.03 -0.47
N THR A 215 11.46 5.35 -0.07
CA THR A 215 11.56 4.03 0.58
C THR A 215 11.62 2.92 -0.47
N PRO A 216 12.18 1.73 -0.15
CA PRO A 216 12.13 0.59 -1.05
C PRO A 216 10.71 0.21 -1.48
N GLU A 217 9.75 0.32 -0.56
CA GLU A 217 8.34 0.06 -0.84
C GLU A 217 7.75 1.07 -1.83
N ALA A 218 8.00 2.38 -1.60
CA ALA A 218 7.55 3.42 -2.49
C ALA A 218 8.15 3.28 -3.90
N ARG A 219 9.45 2.92 -3.98
CA ARG A 219 10.13 2.63 -5.25
C ARG A 219 9.41 1.52 -6.03
N VAL A 220 9.08 0.41 -5.38
CA VAL A 220 8.39 -0.72 -6.03
C VAL A 220 6.99 -0.32 -6.50
N VAL A 221 6.23 0.42 -5.69
CA VAL A 221 4.89 0.89 -6.06
C VAL A 221 4.95 1.85 -7.25
N LEU A 222 5.86 2.82 -7.22
CA LEU A 222 6.04 3.77 -8.31
C LEU A 222 6.51 3.07 -9.59
N ALA A 223 7.39 2.08 -9.50
CA ALA A 223 7.81 1.26 -10.64
C ALA A 223 6.65 0.47 -11.26
N ARG A 224 5.79 -0.14 -10.43
CA ARG A 224 4.55 -0.79 -10.91
C ARG A 224 3.63 0.15 -11.67
N ARG A 225 3.61 1.43 -11.29
CA ARG A 225 2.85 2.49 -11.97
C ARG A 225 3.53 3.02 -13.24
N GLY A 226 4.66 2.44 -13.64
CA GLY A 226 5.40 2.81 -14.85
C GLY A 226 6.55 3.79 -14.61
N SER A 227 6.96 4.03 -13.36
CA SER A 227 8.14 4.87 -13.11
C SER A 227 9.44 4.13 -13.43
N VAL A 228 10.43 4.87 -13.91
CA VAL A 228 11.78 4.37 -14.17
C VAL A 228 12.74 5.15 -13.28
N PHE A 229 13.68 4.45 -12.64
CA PHE A 229 14.67 5.05 -11.74
C PHE A 229 16.05 4.95 -12.37
N ARG A 230 16.75 6.08 -12.50
CA ARG A 230 18.16 6.14 -12.87
C ARG A 230 18.99 6.56 -11.68
N SER A 231 20.18 5.99 -11.59
CA SER A 231 21.20 6.31 -10.59
C SER A 231 22.26 7.23 -11.19
#